data_AF-A0A914NY00-F1
#
_entry.id   AF-A0A914NY00-F1
#
_cell.length_a   1.000
_cell.length_b   1.000
_cell.length_c   1.000
_cell.angle_alpha   90.00
_cell.angle_beta   90.00
_cell.angle_gamma   90.00
#
_symmetry.space_group_name_H-M   'P 1'
#
loop_
_entity.id
_entity.type
_entity.pdbx_description
1 polymer ?
#
loop_
_entity_poly.entity_id
_entity_poly.type
_entity_poly.pdbx_seq_one_letter_code
_entity_poly.pdbx_strand_id
1 'polypeptide(L)' 'MGNSVSSLLRIVAVENRSGGVVERVYDQPMFIPVLPREINEIEIELRWMNGSLVKFDHGTVIITLMFNRMLRF' A
#
# COMPACT_ATOMS: atom_id res chain seq x y z
N MET A 1 0.51 23.69 13.26
CA MET A 1 1.24 22.42 13.07
C MET A 1 0.24 21.41 12.53
N GLY A 2 0.38 21.02 11.27
CA GLY A 2 -0.66 20.32 10.52
C GLY A 2 -0.32 18.85 10.36
N ASN A 3 -1.01 17.99 11.12
CA ASN A 3 -1.11 16.58 10.78
C ASN A 3 -2.11 16.47 9.63
N SER A 4 -1.63 16.41 8.39
CA SER A 4 -2.48 16.07 7.25
C SER A 4 -2.54 14.55 7.17
N VAL A 5 -3.69 13.97 7.52
CA VAL A 5 -4.00 12.59 7.14
C VAL A 5 -4.33 12.63 5.65
N SER A 6 -3.46 12.05 4.82
CA SER A 6 -3.73 11.91 3.40
C SER A 6 -4.88 10.93 3.18
N SER A 7 -5.69 11.16 2.14
CA SER A 7 -6.68 10.18 1.68
C SER A 7 -6.00 8.87 1.25
N LEU A 8 -6.78 7.78 1.27
CA LEU A 8 -6.39 6.46 0.78
C LEU A 8 -5.68 6.57 -0.57
N LEU A 9 -4.40 6.22 -0.60
CA LEU A 9 -3.58 6.35 -1.81
C LEU A 9 -4.01 5.35 -2.87
N ARG A 10 -4.23 4.09 -2.48
CA ARG A 10 -4.62 3.02 -3.41
C ARG A 10 -5.16 1.79 -2.71
N ILE A 11 -6.09 1.11 -3.38
CA ILE A 11 -6.47 -0.28 -3.06
C ILE A 11 -5.79 -1.19 -4.09
N VAL A 12 -5.08 -2.22 -3.60
CA VAL A 12 -4.52 -3.28 -4.44
C VAL A 12 -5.30 -4.55 -4.17
N ALA A 13 -6.15 -4.93 -5.11
CA ALA A 13 -6.82 -6.23 -5.07
C ALA A 13 -5.81 -7.32 -5.45
N VAL A 14 -5.76 -8.36 -4.62
CA VAL A 14 -5.01 -9.57 -4.88
C VAL A 14 -5.97 -10.76 -4.82
N GLU A 15 -5.89 -11.64 -5.81
CA GLU A 15 -6.71 -12.84 -5.86
C GLU A 15 -5.87 -14.02 -5.36
N ASN A 16 -6.47 -14.94 -4.61
CA ASN A 16 -5.78 -16.16 -4.21
C ASN A 16 -6.65 -17.42 -4.38
N ARG A 17 -5.96 -18.54 -4.56
CA ARG A 17 -6.43 -19.89 -4.21
C ARG A 17 -5.84 -20.25 -2.84
N SER A 18 -6.67 -20.77 -1.94
CA SER A 18 -6.26 -21.14 -0.57
C SER A 18 -4.94 -21.92 -0.52
N GLY A 19 -4.05 -21.56 0.42
CA GLY A 19 -2.78 -22.26 0.69
C GLY A 19 -1.57 -21.81 -0.14
N GLY A 20 -1.75 -20.92 -1.13
CA GLY A 20 -0.65 -20.38 -1.94
C GLY A 20 -0.07 -19.06 -1.44
N VAL A 21 1.16 -18.76 -1.85
CA VAL A 21 1.75 -17.41 -1.72
C VAL A 21 0.99 -16.46 -2.64
N VAL A 22 0.52 -15.35 -2.08
CA VAL A 22 -0.08 -14.25 -2.84
C VAL A 22 0.98 -13.22 -3.13
N GLU A 23 1.30 -13.02 -4.40
CA GLU A 23 2.24 -12.00 -4.81
C GLU A 23 1.62 -11.11 -5.89
N ARG A 24 1.84 -9.80 -5.76
CA ARG A 24 1.52 -8.84 -6.81
C ARG A 24 2.74 -7.98 -7.09
N VAL A 25 3.46 -8.33 -8.15
CA VAL A 25 4.58 -7.54 -8.67
C VAL A 25 4.07 -6.59 -9.76
N TYR A 26 4.64 -5.38 -9.80
CA TYR A 26 4.39 -4.40 -10.85
C TYR A 26 5.71 -4.14 -11.60
N ASP A 27 5.86 -4.70 -12.80
CA ASP A 27 7.06 -4.48 -13.64
C ASP A 27 7.25 -3.00 -14.00
N GLN A 28 6.13 -2.27 -14.13
CA GLN A 28 6.08 -0.82 -14.23
C GLN A 28 5.35 -0.25 -13.01
N PRO A 29 6.07 0.32 -12.04
CA PRO A 29 5.45 0.88 -10.85
C PRO A 29 4.59 2.09 -11.22
N MET A 30 3.33 2.07 -10.78
CA MET A 30 2.45 3.23 -10.89
C MET A 30 2.66 4.14 -9.70
N PHE A 31 3.20 5.33 -9.95
CA PHE A 31 3.44 6.35 -8.93
C PHE A 31 2.18 7.19 -8.69
N ILE A 32 1.87 7.42 -7.41
CA ILE A 32 0.79 8.30 -7.00
C ILE A 32 1.42 9.56 -6.40
N PRO A 33 0.99 10.76 -6.82
CA PRO A 33 1.51 12.00 -6.26
C PRO A 33 1.15 12.11 -4.78
N VAL A 34 2.17 12.17 -3.92
CA VAL A 34 2.00 12.50 -2.51
C VAL A 34 2.12 14.02 -2.37
N LEU A 35 1.03 14.66 -1.91
CA LEU A 35 0.95 16.12 -1.81
C LEU A 35 1.85 16.70 -0.68
N PRO A 36 1.92 16.07 0.52
CA PRO A 36 2.90 16.48 1.52
C PRO A 36 4.33 16.27 1.02
N ARG A 37 5.18 17.31 1.17
CA ARG A 37 6.61 17.23 0.83
C ARG A 37 7.41 16.42 1.85
N GLU A 38 6.89 16.31 3.07
CA GLU A 38 7.47 15.56 4.18
C GLU A 38 6.45 14.53 4.65
N ILE A 39 6.89 13.27 4.77
CA ILE A 39 6.07 12.15 5.21
C ILE A 39 6.71 11.63 6.49
N ASN A 40 5.98 11.69 7.59
CA ASN A 40 6.46 11.20 8.89
C ASN A 40 6.12 9.72 9.09
N GLU A 41 4.97 9.28 8.59
CA GLU A 41 4.43 7.95 8.83
C GLU A 41 3.66 7.46 7.60
N ILE A 42 3.72 6.14 7.37
CA ILE A 42 2.96 5.44 6.34
C ILE A 42 2.27 4.28 7.01
N GLU A 43 0.95 4.27 6.95
CA GLU A 43 0.12 3.19 7.47
C GLU A 43 -0.31 2.27 6.31
N ILE A 44 -0.21 0.96 6.52
CA ILE A 44 -0.63 -0.04 5.53
C ILE A 44 -1.54 -1.04 6.22
N GLU A 45 -2.78 -1.12 5.72
CA GLU A 45 -3.78 -2.04 6.24
C GLU A 45 -4.09 -3.13 5.23
N LEU A 46 -4.17 -4.37 5.71
CA LEU A 46 -4.66 -5.51 4.94
C LEU A 46 -6.09 -5.79 5.36
N ARG A 47 -7.01 -5.71 4.40
CA ARG A 47 -8.44 -5.88 4.62
C ARG A 47 -9.02 -6.92 3.69
N TRP A 48 -9.94 -7.71 4.21
CA TRP A 48 -10.83 -8.56 3.41
C TRP A 48 -11.76 -7.68 2.56
N MET A 49 -12.36 -8.26 1.51
CA MET A 49 -13.30 -7.54 0.64
C MET A 49 -14.52 -6.96 1.38
N ASN A 50 -14.86 -7.51 2.54
CA ASN A 50 -15.91 -6.98 3.42
C ASN A 50 -15.44 -5.80 4.29
N GLY A 51 -14.21 -5.30 4.10
CA GLY A 51 -13.61 -4.20 4.84
C GLY A 51 -13.01 -4.55 6.19
N SER A 52 -13.20 -5.77 6.71
CA SER A 52 -12.61 -6.20 7.98
C SER A 52 -11.10 -6.40 7.86
N LEU A 53 -10.35 -6.09 8.92
CA LEU A 53 -8.90 -6.35 8.96
C LEU A 53 -8.62 -7.85 8.81
N VAL A 54 -7.59 -8.18 8.03
CA VAL A 54 -7.10 -9.55 7.94
C VAL A 54 -6.49 -9.93 9.28
N LYS A 55 -7.05 -10.96 9.92
CA LYS A 55 -6.52 -11.55 11.15
C LYS A 55 -5.47 -12.59 10.75
N PHE A 56 -4.20 -12.21 10.82
CA PHE A 56 -3.11 -13.16 10.61
C PHE A 56 -2.93 -14.00 11.88
N ASP A 57 -3.18 -15.31 11.78
CA ASP A 57 -2.76 -16.25 12.83
C ASP A 57 -1.25 -16.56 12.70
N HIS A 58 -0.73 -16.59 11.48
CA HIS A 58 0.67 -16.82 11.12
C HIS A 58 0.92 -16.41 9.67
N GLY A 59 2.16 -16.04 9.34
CA GLY A 59 2.56 -15.66 7.98
C GLY A 59 3.54 -14.49 7.97
N THR A 60 4.12 -14.23 6.80
CA THR A 60 4.99 -13.06 6.58
C THR A 60 4.40 -12.22 5.48
N VAL A 61 4.31 -10.92 5.72
CA VAL A 61 3.92 -9.92 4.73
C VAL A 61 5.16 -9.12 4.37
N ILE A 62 5.50 -9.10 3.09
CA ILE A 62 6.59 -8.27 2.56
C ILE A 62 5.97 -7.20 1.68
N ILE A 63 6.27 -5.94 1.98
CA ILE A 63 5.81 -4.79 1.21
C ILE A 63 7.02 -3.97 0.79
N THR A 64 7.12 -3.67 -0.51
CA THR A 64 8.15 -2.81 -1.06
C THR A 64 7.51 -1.53 -1.58
N LEU A 65 7.93 -0.39 -1.03
CA LEU A 65 7.48 0.93 -1.47
C LEU A 65 8.60 1.61 -2.27
N MET A 66 8.23 2.25 -3.37
CA MET A 66 9.15 3.04 -4.19
C MET A 66 8.74 4.51 -4.16
N PHE A 67 9.66 5.38 -3.74
CA PHE A 67 9.48 6.83 -3.76
C PHE A 67 10.31 7.43 -4.89
N ASN A 68 9.67 8.21 -5.76
CA ASN A 68 10.38 8.92 -6.82
C ASN A 68 10.05 10.41 -6.75
N ARG A 69 11.06 11.24 -7.01
CA ARG A 69 10.87 12.69 -7.06
C ARG A 69 10.15 13.03 -8.36
N MET A 70 8.92 13.53 -8.26
CA MET A 70 8.21 14.05 -9.42
C MET A 70 8.85 15.38 -9.86
N LEU A 71 9.58 15.35 -10.97
CA LEU A 71 10.04 16.55 -11.65
C LEU A 71 8.86 17.09 -12.46
N ARG A 72 8.34 18.26 -12.07
CA ARG A 72 7.41 19.02 -12.91
C ARG A 72 8.26 19.85 -13.87
N PHE A 73 8.16 19.57 -15.16
CA PHE A 73 8.70 20.41 -16.23
C PHE A 73 7.70 21.50 -16.60
#